data_AF-A0A0C1H111-F1
#
_entry.id   AF-A0A0C1H111-F1
#
_cell.length_a   1.000
_cell.length_b   1.000
_cell.length_c   1.000
_cell.angle_alpha   90.00
_cell.angle_beta   90.00
_cell.angle_gamma   90.00
#
_symmetry.space_group_name_H-M   'P 1'
#
loop_
_entity.id
_entity.type
_entity.pdbx_description
1 polymer ?
#
loop_
_entity_poly.entity_id
_entity_poly.type
_entity_poly.pdbx_seq_one_letter_code
_entity_poly.pdbx_strand_id
1 'polypeptide(L)'
;MMFKTFAAMLMASAVSAHADAPDFYQIPFLTDAASASIQRDYERVRCKQTYMVAVSPDGHWASRCSGNKLSSTITQAVLQKCEHAAGQPCGLVIAKGRNLPDWQPTPSMIYADSVTPDSVPFVAELRRRDMVSRYTVARRNKALALSRNGAWAYASGRLTSREAEHAALSKCEEIDGNRRRCFLYASGNDVVFGPETDIYPER
;
A
#
# COMPACT_ATOMS: atom_id res chain seq x y z
N MET A 1 -23.06 60.11 34.42
CA MET A 1 -22.10 59.93 33.31
C MET A 1 -21.13 58.83 33.72
N MET A 2 -21.43 57.58 33.38
CA MET A 2 -20.88 56.81 32.25
C MET A 2 -19.86 55.77 32.76
N PHE A 3 -20.37 54.55 32.99
CA PHE A 3 -19.58 53.32 33.09
C PHE A 3 -18.84 53.09 31.76
N LYS A 4 -17.53 52.89 31.78
CA LYS A 4 -16.77 52.35 30.64
C LYS A 4 -16.19 50.99 31.03
N THR A 5 -16.88 49.93 30.61
CA THR A 5 -16.39 48.56 30.57
C THR A 5 -15.37 48.43 29.45
N PHE A 6 -14.12 48.10 29.79
CA PHE A 6 -13.12 47.64 28.83
C PHE A 6 -13.31 46.13 28.62
N ALA A 7 -13.91 45.75 27.48
CA ALA A 7 -13.92 44.37 27.03
C ALA A 7 -12.56 44.04 26.41
N ALA A 8 -11.73 43.27 27.11
CA ALA A 8 -10.51 42.70 26.55
C ALA A 8 -10.90 41.53 25.63
N MET A 9 -10.78 41.75 24.32
CA MET A 9 -11.01 40.74 23.31
C MET A 9 -9.77 39.81 23.26
N LEU A 10 -9.83 38.65 23.92
CA LEU A 10 -8.85 37.59 23.70
C LEU A 10 -9.04 37.04 22.29
N MET A 11 -8.16 37.45 21.37
CA MET A 11 -7.97 36.78 20.09
C MET A 11 -7.25 35.46 20.36
N ALA A 12 -8.01 34.36 20.50
CA ALA A 12 -7.45 33.03 20.47
C ALA A 12 -6.97 32.73 19.04
N SER A 13 -5.68 32.96 18.78
CA SER A 13 -5.03 32.48 17.57
C SER A 13 -5.08 30.95 17.55
N ALA A 14 -5.98 30.39 16.75
CA ALA A 14 -5.95 28.98 16.41
C ALA A 14 -4.71 28.73 15.54
N VAL A 15 -3.55 28.48 16.17
CA VAL A 15 -2.41 27.86 15.50
C VAL A 15 -2.89 26.48 15.08
N SER A 16 -3.31 26.37 13.83
CA SER A 16 -3.48 25.08 13.19
C SER A 16 -2.10 24.43 13.20
N ALA A 17 -1.89 23.47 14.09
CA ALA A 17 -0.74 22.59 14.07
C ALA A 17 -0.84 21.73 12.80
N HIS A 18 -0.53 22.32 11.65
CA HIS A 18 -0.09 21.55 10.50
C HIS A 18 1.21 20.90 10.95
N ALA A 19 1.19 19.58 11.16
CA ALA A 19 2.42 18.85 11.38
C ALA A 19 3.37 19.21 10.23
N ASP A 20 4.57 19.66 10.57
CA ASP A 20 5.59 19.98 9.58
C ASP A 20 5.79 18.78 8.65
N ALA A 21 6.08 19.06 7.38
CA ALA A 21 6.37 18.01 6.41
C ALA A 21 7.54 17.14 6.90
N PRO A 22 7.57 15.83 6.56
CA PRO A 22 8.70 14.99 6.89
C PRO A 22 10.02 15.55 6.36
N ASP A 23 11.10 15.39 7.12
CA ASP A 23 12.45 15.58 6.62
C ASP A 23 12.88 14.34 5.83
N PHE A 24 12.90 14.45 4.51
CA PHE A 24 13.20 13.33 3.62
C PHE A 24 14.71 13.01 3.55
N TYR A 25 15.58 13.92 3.98
CA TYR A 25 17.04 13.73 3.94
C TYR A 25 17.60 13.12 5.23
N GLN A 26 16.77 13.00 6.28
CA GLN A 26 17.08 12.25 7.50
C GLN A 26 16.65 10.79 7.43
N ILE A 27 16.14 10.32 6.29
CA ILE A 27 15.75 8.92 6.13
C ILE A 27 17.01 8.06 5.97
N PRO A 28 17.22 7.03 6.83
CA PRO A 28 18.40 6.19 6.74
C PRO A 28 18.44 5.35 5.46
N PHE A 29 19.65 4.95 5.04
CA PHE A 29 19.94 4.05 3.91
C PHE A 29 19.63 4.61 2.51
N LEU A 30 19.06 5.80 2.42
CA LEU A 30 18.72 6.41 1.14
C LEU A 30 19.83 7.34 0.64
N THR A 31 19.94 7.41 -0.69
CA THR A 31 20.70 8.46 -1.38
C THR A 31 19.86 9.73 -1.48
N ASP A 32 20.51 10.88 -1.66
CA ASP A 32 19.82 12.16 -1.90
C ASP A 32 18.82 12.07 -3.07
N ALA A 33 19.16 11.31 -4.11
CA ALA A 33 18.28 11.09 -5.25
C ALA A 33 17.00 10.32 -4.87
N ALA A 34 17.13 9.28 -4.02
CA ALA A 34 16.00 8.53 -3.50
C ALA A 34 15.13 9.39 -2.56
N SER A 35 15.76 10.13 -1.64
CA SER A 35 15.09 11.10 -0.77
C SER A 35 14.31 12.15 -1.55
N ALA A 36 14.92 12.75 -2.58
CA ALA A 36 14.25 13.69 -3.47
C ALA A 36 13.08 13.04 -4.24
N SER A 37 13.18 11.76 -4.59
CA SER A 37 12.08 11.03 -5.23
C SER A 37 10.89 10.84 -4.29
N ILE A 38 11.15 10.50 -3.02
CA ILE A 38 10.12 10.40 -1.98
C ILE A 38 9.48 11.76 -1.75
N GLN A 39 10.27 12.84 -1.65
CA GLN A 39 9.75 14.20 -1.50
C GLN A 39 8.81 14.59 -2.65
N ARG A 40 9.18 14.30 -3.91
CA ARG A 40 8.31 14.57 -5.06
C ARG A 40 7.02 13.73 -5.01
N ASP A 41 7.09 12.49 -4.55
CA ASP A 41 5.91 11.63 -4.38
C ASP A 41 5.00 12.15 -3.28
N TYR A 42 5.60 12.41 -2.11
CA TYR A 42 5.32 13.50 -1.18
C TYR A 42 4.32 14.50 -1.70
N GLU A 43 4.85 15.48 -2.40
CA GLU A 43 4.20 16.70 -2.89
C GLU A 43 3.00 16.43 -3.81
N ARG A 44 3.04 15.37 -4.63
CA ARG A 44 1.95 15.01 -5.56
C ARG A 44 0.70 14.45 -4.88
N VAL A 45 0.84 13.74 -3.76
CA VAL A 45 -0.32 13.08 -3.14
C VAL A 45 -1.16 14.05 -2.31
N ARG A 46 -2.49 13.86 -2.32
CA ARG A 46 -3.40 14.63 -1.46
C ARG A 46 -3.51 14.06 -0.05
N CYS A 47 -3.18 12.78 0.15
CA CYS A 47 -3.29 12.08 1.42
C CYS A 47 -2.04 12.21 2.32
N LYS A 48 -1.58 13.44 2.59
CA LYS A 48 -0.36 13.70 3.40
C LYS A 48 -0.43 13.08 4.80
N GLN A 49 -1.58 13.19 5.46
CA GLN A 49 -1.80 12.70 6.83
C GLN A 49 -1.75 11.18 6.98
N THR A 50 -1.81 10.43 5.88
CA THR A 50 -1.73 8.96 5.86
C THR A 50 -0.56 8.48 5.03
N TYR A 51 0.34 9.39 4.63
CA TYR A 51 1.54 9.04 3.89
C TYR A 51 2.46 8.19 4.76
N MET A 52 2.91 7.09 4.19
CA MET A 52 3.84 6.17 4.80
C MET A 52 4.95 5.83 3.83
N VAL A 53 6.13 5.62 4.38
CA VAL A 53 7.32 5.16 3.65
C VAL A 53 7.97 4.03 4.45
N ALA A 54 8.31 2.97 3.75
CA ALA A 54 9.16 1.90 4.23
C ALA A 54 10.46 1.87 3.42
N VAL A 55 11.57 1.52 4.08
CA VAL A 55 12.90 1.39 3.46
C VAL A 55 13.60 0.12 3.93
N SER A 56 14.50 -0.40 3.11
CA SER A 56 15.45 -1.47 3.44
C SER A 56 16.88 -0.94 3.58
N PRO A 57 17.80 -1.72 4.19
CA PRO A 57 19.21 -1.30 4.38
C PRO A 57 20.02 -1.08 3.10
N ASP A 58 19.60 -1.66 1.97
CA ASP A 58 20.20 -1.50 0.64
C ASP A 58 19.60 -0.35 -0.17
N GLY A 59 18.70 0.44 0.44
CA GLY A 59 18.17 1.66 -0.16
C GLY A 59 16.93 1.47 -1.06
N HIS A 60 16.34 0.27 -1.11
CA HIS A 60 15.00 0.12 -1.68
C HIS A 60 13.97 0.77 -0.76
N TRP A 61 12.89 1.28 -1.37
CA TRP A 61 11.83 1.94 -0.65
C TRP A 61 10.49 1.76 -1.33
N ALA A 62 9.42 1.91 -0.56
CA ALA A 62 8.08 2.04 -1.10
C ALA A 62 7.32 3.11 -0.32
N SER A 63 6.44 3.83 -1.02
CA SER A 63 5.46 4.72 -0.40
C SER A 63 4.04 4.25 -0.62
N ARG A 64 3.17 4.70 0.27
CA ARG A 64 1.72 4.58 0.12
C ARG A 64 0.99 5.65 0.91
N CYS A 65 -0.13 6.13 0.38
CA CYS A 65 -1.14 6.80 1.19
C CYS A 65 -2.54 6.39 0.76
N SER A 66 -3.53 6.69 1.60
CA SER A 66 -4.95 6.43 1.31
C SER A 66 -5.81 7.54 1.90
N GLY A 67 -6.88 7.92 1.20
CA GLY A 67 -7.84 8.90 1.72
C GLY A 67 -8.58 8.42 2.98
N ASN A 68 -8.57 7.10 3.26
CA ASN A 68 -9.22 6.52 4.42
C ASN A 68 -8.24 6.43 5.62
N LYS A 69 -8.75 6.67 6.84
CA LYS A 69 -7.96 6.79 8.09
C LYS A 69 -7.41 5.48 8.68
N LEU A 70 -7.59 4.31 8.03
CA LEU A 70 -7.12 3.05 8.63
C LEU A 70 -5.61 2.87 8.46
N SER A 71 -4.87 2.93 9.57
CA SER A 71 -3.40 2.88 9.57
C SER A 71 -2.81 1.50 9.27
N SER A 72 -3.35 0.42 9.83
CA SER A 72 -2.74 -0.92 9.74
C SER A 72 -2.69 -1.49 8.33
N THR A 73 -3.74 -1.26 7.52
CA THR A 73 -3.77 -1.68 6.11
C THR A 73 -2.70 -0.96 5.27
N ILE A 74 -2.50 0.34 5.51
CA ILE A 74 -1.49 1.11 4.77
C ILE A 74 -0.09 0.65 5.20
N THR A 75 0.10 0.42 6.50
CA THR A 75 1.35 -0.10 7.07
C THR A 75 1.73 -1.43 6.42
N GLN A 76 0.84 -2.42 6.41
CA GLN A 76 1.14 -3.73 5.82
C GLN A 76 1.45 -3.61 4.32
N ALA A 77 0.63 -2.86 3.58
CA ALA A 77 0.83 -2.72 2.14
C ALA A 77 2.11 -1.95 1.76
N VAL A 78 2.56 -0.98 2.56
CA VAL A 78 3.82 -0.28 2.28
C VAL A 78 5.04 -1.14 2.59
N LEU A 79 5.01 -1.88 3.71
CA LEU A 79 6.06 -2.84 4.07
C LEU A 79 6.18 -3.93 3.01
N GLN A 80 5.08 -4.59 2.67
CA GLN A 80 5.06 -5.63 1.63
C GLN A 80 5.61 -5.14 0.28
N LYS A 81 5.28 -3.91 -0.16
CA LYS A 81 5.81 -3.38 -1.42
C LYS A 81 7.31 -3.15 -1.37
N CYS A 82 7.82 -2.66 -0.24
CA CYS A 82 9.25 -2.45 -0.04
C CYS A 82 9.98 -3.79 -0.02
N GLU A 83 9.48 -4.75 0.77
CA GLU A 83 10.10 -6.07 0.94
C GLU A 83 10.12 -6.88 -0.35
N HIS A 84 9.07 -6.76 -1.16
CA HIS A 84 9.05 -7.37 -2.48
C HIS A 84 10.14 -6.82 -3.39
N ALA A 85 10.33 -5.50 -3.39
CA ALA A 85 11.34 -4.85 -4.22
C ALA A 85 12.77 -5.08 -3.70
N ALA A 86 12.94 -5.20 -2.38
CA ALA A 86 14.23 -5.37 -1.71
C ALA A 86 14.68 -6.83 -1.58
N GLY A 87 13.75 -7.78 -1.62
CA GLY A 87 14.04 -9.19 -1.29
C GLY A 87 14.40 -9.43 0.18
N GLN A 88 14.20 -8.44 1.05
CA GLN A 88 14.54 -8.48 2.48
C GLN A 88 13.57 -7.63 3.32
N PRO A 89 13.48 -7.85 4.65
CA PRO A 89 12.60 -7.08 5.52
C PRO A 89 12.84 -5.58 5.45
N CYS A 90 11.75 -4.81 5.43
CA CYS A 90 11.78 -3.35 5.46
C CYS A 90 11.28 -2.82 6.80
N GLY A 91 11.67 -1.58 7.12
CA GLY A 91 11.18 -0.86 8.29
C GLY A 91 10.48 0.44 7.88
N LEU A 92 9.50 0.87 8.68
CA LEU A 92 8.85 2.16 8.48
C LEU A 92 9.78 3.30 8.90
N VAL A 93 9.82 4.36 8.09
CA VAL A 93 10.57 5.60 8.38
C VAL A 93 9.69 6.84 8.36
N ILE A 94 8.54 6.77 7.68
CA ILE A 94 7.49 7.77 7.75
C ILE A 94 6.18 7.08 8.05
N ALA A 95 5.45 7.55 9.06
CA ALA A 95 4.11 7.08 9.37
C ALA A 95 3.20 8.26 9.71
N LYS A 96 2.00 8.25 9.10
CA LYS A 96 1.01 9.34 9.24
C LYS A 96 1.62 10.72 8.88
N GLY A 97 2.47 10.74 7.85
CA GLY A 97 3.13 11.95 7.37
C GLY A 97 4.18 12.55 8.31
N ARG A 98 4.80 11.76 9.19
CA ARG A 98 5.87 12.19 10.09
C ARG A 98 7.02 11.18 10.09
N ASN A 99 8.26 11.64 10.24
CA ASN A 99 9.41 10.77 10.45
C ASN A 99 9.24 9.92 11.72
N LEU A 100 9.70 8.68 11.65
CA LEU A 100 9.88 7.81 12.82
C LEU A 100 11.35 7.89 13.27
N PRO A 101 11.62 7.90 14.59
CA PRO A 101 12.97 8.06 15.11
C PRO A 101 13.83 6.82 14.89
N ASP A 102 13.23 5.63 14.98
CA ASP A 102 13.95 4.36 14.92
C ASP A 102 13.46 3.51 13.76
N TRP A 103 14.40 3.10 12.90
CA TRP A 103 14.14 2.08 11.90
C TRP A 103 14.28 0.69 12.53
N GLN A 104 13.26 -0.15 12.35
CA GLN A 104 13.31 -1.56 12.72
C GLN A 104 12.70 -2.41 11.60
N PRO A 105 13.35 -3.52 11.21
CA PRO A 105 12.80 -4.42 10.21
C PRO A 105 11.50 -5.04 10.72
N THR A 106 10.44 -4.97 9.92
CA THR A 106 9.13 -5.52 10.24
C THR A 106 8.65 -6.43 9.12
N PRO A 107 9.09 -7.71 9.11
CA PRO A 107 8.72 -8.68 8.08
C PRO A 107 7.20 -8.73 7.88
N SER A 108 6.74 -8.56 6.64
CA SER A 108 5.31 -8.46 6.33
C SER A 108 4.89 -9.21 5.06
N MET A 109 5.84 -9.48 4.16
CA MET A 109 5.65 -10.25 2.94
C MET A 109 5.76 -11.74 3.23
N ILE A 110 4.79 -12.49 2.72
CA ILE A 110 4.75 -13.95 2.83
C ILE A 110 4.54 -14.47 1.41
N TYR A 111 5.45 -15.31 0.94
CA TYR A 111 5.26 -16.12 -0.26
C TYR A 111 4.78 -17.49 0.20
N ALA A 112 3.66 -17.95 -0.36
CA ALA A 112 3.03 -19.21 0.01
C ALA A 112 2.60 -19.96 -1.24
N ASP A 113 2.48 -21.28 -1.12
CA ASP A 113 2.05 -22.12 -2.24
C ASP A 113 0.52 -22.20 -2.40
N SER A 114 -0.23 -21.67 -1.43
CA SER A 114 -1.70 -21.74 -1.38
C SER A 114 -2.36 -20.43 -0.98
N VAL A 115 -3.59 -20.23 -1.47
CA VAL A 115 -4.37 -19.01 -1.21
C VAL A 115 -4.98 -19.04 0.19
N THR A 116 -4.33 -18.35 1.12
CA THR A 116 -4.79 -18.13 2.50
C THR A 116 -4.92 -16.63 2.80
N PRO A 117 -5.69 -16.23 3.84
CA PRO A 117 -5.78 -14.83 4.21
C PRO A 117 -4.44 -14.17 4.53
N ASP A 118 -3.45 -14.88 5.06
CA ASP A 118 -2.19 -14.23 5.43
C ASP A 118 -1.21 -14.13 4.24
N SER A 119 -1.38 -14.99 3.23
CA SER A 119 -0.52 -15.04 2.04
C SER A 119 -0.78 -13.93 1.00
N VAL A 120 -1.99 -13.37 0.93
CA VAL A 120 -2.33 -12.41 -0.15
C VAL A 120 -1.82 -11.01 0.19
N PRO A 121 -0.84 -10.45 -0.56
CA PRO A 121 -0.26 -9.16 -0.26
C PRO A 121 -1.11 -7.99 -0.75
N PHE A 122 -0.80 -6.78 -0.27
CA PHE A 122 -1.30 -5.47 -0.71
C PHE A 122 -2.79 -5.18 -0.45
N VAL A 123 -3.59 -6.20 -0.14
CA VAL A 123 -5.03 -6.09 0.10
C VAL A 123 -5.32 -5.88 1.59
N ALA A 124 -6.27 -4.97 1.86
CA ALA A 124 -6.75 -4.68 3.21
C ALA A 124 -7.33 -5.92 3.89
N GLU A 125 -6.97 -6.14 5.16
CA GLU A 125 -7.27 -7.36 5.94
C GLU A 125 -8.71 -7.87 5.78
N LEU A 126 -9.71 -7.02 6.05
CA LEU A 126 -11.12 -7.41 5.94
C LEU A 126 -11.53 -7.80 4.50
N ARG A 127 -11.07 -7.04 3.50
CA ARG A 127 -11.33 -7.33 2.09
C ARG A 127 -10.63 -8.60 1.64
N ARG A 128 -9.43 -8.85 2.17
CA ARG A 128 -8.62 -10.02 1.87
C ARG A 128 -9.26 -11.29 2.42
N ARG A 129 -9.76 -11.28 3.67
CA ARG A 129 -10.50 -12.41 4.25
C ARG A 129 -11.77 -12.74 3.46
N ASP A 130 -12.56 -11.74 3.11
CA ASP A 130 -13.77 -11.93 2.27
C ASP A 130 -13.44 -12.43 0.85
N MET A 131 -12.38 -11.90 0.24
CA MET A 131 -11.89 -12.37 -1.05
C MET A 131 -11.51 -13.85 -1.00
N VAL A 132 -10.67 -14.24 -0.02
CA VAL A 132 -10.19 -15.63 0.10
C VAL A 132 -11.35 -16.58 0.38
N SER A 133 -12.27 -16.23 1.28
CA SER A 133 -13.42 -17.10 1.59
C SER A 133 -14.27 -17.41 0.35
N ARG A 134 -14.48 -16.41 -0.52
CA ARG A 134 -15.21 -16.57 -1.79
C ARG A 134 -14.40 -17.33 -2.84
N TYR A 135 -13.11 -17.00 -2.98
CA TYR A 135 -12.24 -17.60 -3.98
C TYR A 135 -12.02 -19.09 -3.75
N THR A 136 -11.81 -19.50 -2.49
CA THR A 136 -11.51 -20.90 -2.14
C THR A 136 -12.63 -21.85 -2.56
N VAL A 137 -13.89 -21.45 -2.35
CA VAL A 137 -15.07 -22.27 -2.72
C VAL A 137 -15.56 -22.04 -4.15
N ALA A 138 -14.96 -21.12 -4.90
CA ALA A 138 -15.36 -20.83 -6.27
C ALA A 138 -15.11 -22.03 -7.21
N ARG A 139 -15.93 -22.14 -8.25
CA ARG A 139 -15.86 -23.20 -9.26
C ARG A 139 -14.45 -23.27 -9.88
N ARG A 140 -14.06 -24.48 -10.34
CA ARG A 140 -12.81 -24.72 -11.09
C ARG A 140 -12.70 -23.81 -12.33
N ASN A 141 -11.52 -23.80 -12.94
CA ASN A 141 -11.13 -22.83 -13.97
C ASN A 141 -11.34 -21.41 -13.43
N LYS A 142 -10.53 -21.10 -12.41
CA LYS A 142 -10.53 -19.85 -11.68
C LYS A 142 -9.12 -19.26 -11.63
N ALA A 143 -9.03 -17.96 -11.44
CA ALA A 143 -7.77 -17.25 -11.24
C ALA A 143 -8.02 -16.00 -10.40
N LEU A 144 -6.99 -15.56 -9.67
CA LEU A 144 -7.01 -14.37 -8.82
C LEU A 144 -5.90 -13.43 -9.28
N ALA A 145 -6.25 -12.17 -9.51
CA ALA A 145 -5.33 -11.11 -9.88
C ALA A 145 -5.32 -10.00 -8.83
N LEU A 146 -4.16 -9.38 -8.65
CA LEU A 146 -3.91 -8.30 -7.70
C LEU A 146 -3.27 -7.11 -8.40
N SER A 147 -3.42 -5.94 -7.78
CA SER A 147 -2.60 -4.75 -8.07
C SER A 147 -1.76 -4.42 -6.83
N ARG A 148 -0.58 -3.84 -7.04
CA ARG A 148 0.27 -3.32 -5.95
C ARG A 148 -0.43 -2.26 -5.09
N ASN A 149 -1.54 -1.70 -5.58
CA ASN A 149 -2.39 -0.74 -4.86
C ASN A 149 -3.59 -1.40 -4.18
N GLY A 150 -3.64 -2.73 -4.08
CA GLY A 150 -4.67 -3.44 -3.31
C GLY A 150 -6.04 -3.47 -3.98
N ALA A 151 -6.11 -3.19 -5.28
CA ALA A 151 -7.19 -3.68 -6.13
C ALA A 151 -6.99 -5.17 -6.38
N TRP A 152 -8.09 -5.89 -6.56
CA TRP A 152 -8.07 -7.33 -6.79
C TRP A 152 -9.34 -7.74 -7.52
N ALA A 153 -9.28 -8.85 -8.25
CA ALA A 153 -10.44 -9.51 -8.83
C ALA A 153 -10.16 -10.99 -9.03
N TYR A 154 -11.21 -11.82 -8.99
CA TYR A 154 -11.12 -13.20 -9.45
C TYR A 154 -12.16 -13.48 -10.54
N ALA A 155 -11.86 -14.49 -11.35
CA ALA A 155 -12.81 -15.14 -12.24
C ALA A 155 -12.87 -16.63 -11.91
N SER A 156 -14.00 -17.28 -12.17
CA SER A 156 -14.22 -18.71 -11.89
C SER A 156 -15.26 -19.28 -12.84
N GLY A 157 -15.27 -20.62 -13.00
CA GLY A 157 -16.26 -21.31 -13.84
C GLY A 157 -16.08 -21.03 -15.33
N ARG A 158 -14.86 -20.73 -15.75
CA ARG A 158 -14.48 -20.48 -17.15
C ARG A 158 -14.28 -21.79 -17.90
N LEU A 159 -14.17 -21.74 -19.22
CA LEU A 159 -13.93 -22.95 -20.02
C LEU A 159 -12.50 -23.48 -19.82
N THR A 160 -11.54 -22.58 -19.61
CA THR A 160 -10.12 -22.92 -19.42
C THR A 160 -9.48 -22.09 -18.30
N SER A 161 -8.33 -22.53 -17.78
CA SER A 161 -7.52 -21.75 -16.83
C SER A 161 -7.08 -20.43 -17.43
N ARG A 162 -6.57 -20.44 -18.66
CA ARG A 162 -6.15 -19.23 -19.40
C ARG A 162 -7.27 -18.20 -19.54
N GLU A 163 -8.50 -18.64 -19.82
CA GLU A 163 -9.65 -17.72 -19.88
C GLU A 163 -9.94 -17.10 -18.51
N ALA A 164 -9.78 -17.87 -17.42
CA ALA A 164 -9.92 -17.34 -16.06
C ALA A 164 -8.84 -16.33 -15.70
N GLU A 165 -7.59 -16.60 -16.05
CA GLU A 165 -6.45 -15.69 -15.85
C GLU A 165 -6.69 -14.35 -16.53
N HIS A 166 -7.01 -14.37 -17.84
CA HIS A 166 -7.31 -13.16 -18.60
C HIS A 166 -8.50 -12.39 -18.00
N ALA A 167 -9.58 -13.10 -17.63
CA ALA A 167 -10.75 -12.48 -17.04
C ALA A 167 -10.49 -11.88 -15.65
N ALA A 168 -9.63 -12.50 -14.84
CA ALA A 168 -9.22 -11.98 -13.54
C ALA A 168 -8.38 -10.70 -13.69
N LEU A 169 -7.40 -10.71 -14.60
CA LEU A 169 -6.57 -9.55 -14.91
C LEU A 169 -7.41 -8.36 -15.39
N SER A 170 -8.26 -8.55 -16.41
CA SER A 170 -9.12 -7.50 -16.95
C SER A 170 -9.99 -6.85 -15.87
N LYS A 171 -10.67 -7.66 -15.05
CA LYS A 171 -11.51 -7.15 -13.96
C LYS A 171 -10.71 -6.42 -12.89
N CYS A 172 -9.51 -6.90 -12.58
CA CYS A 172 -8.63 -6.24 -11.62
C CYS A 172 -8.21 -4.85 -12.12
N GLU A 173 -7.84 -4.74 -13.41
CA GLU A 173 -7.47 -3.48 -14.04
C GLU A 173 -8.66 -2.50 -14.06
N GLU A 174 -9.86 -2.98 -14.38
CA GLU A 174 -11.09 -2.19 -14.31
C GLU A 174 -11.32 -1.64 -12.88
N ILE A 175 -11.15 -2.46 -11.85
CA ILE A 175 -11.28 -2.05 -10.44
C ILE A 175 -10.19 -1.06 -10.02
N ASP A 176 -8.96 -1.19 -10.52
CA ASP A 176 -7.87 -0.22 -10.29
C ASP A 176 -8.11 1.10 -11.07
N GLY A 177 -9.18 1.18 -11.86
CA GLY A 177 -9.58 2.32 -12.67
C GLY A 177 -8.76 2.43 -13.96
N ASN A 178 -8.28 1.31 -14.49
CA ASN A 178 -7.43 1.23 -15.67
C ASN A 178 -6.25 2.20 -15.59
N ARG A 179 -5.61 2.30 -14.41
CA ARG A 179 -4.44 3.15 -14.21
C ARG A 179 -3.13 2.38 -14.30
N ARG A 180 -3.17 1.08 -14.00
CA ARG A 180 -2.00 0.18 -13.91
C ARG A 180 -2.40 -1.20 -14.41
N ARG A 181 -1.41 -1.97 -14.85
CA ARG A 181 -1.58 -3.40 -15.08
C ARG A 181 -1.68 -4.14 -13.75
N CYS A 182 -2.52 -5.16 -13.71
CA CYS A 182 -2.54 -6.12 -12.62
C CYS A 182 -1.62 -7.30 -12.95
N PHE A 183 -1.31 -8.11 -11.94
CA PHE A 183 -0.55 -9.36 -12.07
C PHE A 183 -1.35 -10.52 -11.48
N LEU A 184 -1.05 -11.73 -11.96
CA LEU A 184 -1.65 -12.94 -11.40
C LEU A 184 -1.07 -13.22 -10.02
N TYR A 185 -1.95 -13.58 -9.09
CA TYR A 185 -1.56 -14.12 -7.79
C TYR A 185 -1.75 -15.63 -7.75
N ALA A 186 -2.85 -16.13 -8.29
CA ALA A 186 -3.13 -17.57 -8.33
C ALA A 186 -3.81 -17.98 -9.63
N SER A 187 -3.46 -19.18 -10.11
CA SER A 187 -4.16 -19.89 -11.18
C SER A 187 -4.70 -21.20 -10.62
N GLY A 188 -6.01 -21.41 -10.71
CA GLY A 188 -6.67 -22.54 -10.05
C GLY A 188 -6.65 -22.39 -8.52
N ASN A 189 -5.94 -23.27 -7.82
CA ASN A 189 -5.68 -23.15 -6.38
C ASN A 189 -4.20 -22.87 -6.08
N ASP A 190 -3.37 -22.86 -7.12
CA ASP A 190 -1.93 -22.74 -6.99
C ASP A 190 -1.55 -21.26 -7.02
N VAL A 191 -0.78 -20.83 -6.03
CA VAL A 191 -0.21 -19.48 -6.01
C VAL A 191 0.94 -19.44 -7.03
N VAL A 192 0.86 -18.47 -7.94
CA VAL A 192 1.90 -18.20 -8.95
C VAL A 192 2.71 -16.94 -8.60
N PHE A 193 2.28 -16.21 -7.56
CA PHE A 193 3.01 -15.07 -7.02
C PHE A 193 4.26 -15.53 -6.25
N GLY A 194 5.39 -14.91 -6.53
CA GLY A 194 6.67 -15.22 -5.92
C GLY A 194 7.63 -14.03 -5.94
N PRO A 195 8.87 -14.21 -5.44
CA PRO A 195 9.88 -13.14 -5.40
C PRO A 195 10.14 -12.47 -6.76
N GLU A 196 10.02 -13.23 -7.86
CA GLU A 196 10.27 -12.74 -9.23
C GLU A 196 9.05 -12.07 -9.90
N THR A 197 7.92 -11.96 -9.20
CA THR A 197 6.71 -11.38 -9.81
C THR A 197 6.88 -9.89 -10.04
N ASP A 198 6.76 -9.41 -11.28
CA ASP A 198 6.73 -7.97 -11.51
C ASP A 198 5.43 -7.35 -10.95
N ILE A 199 5.55 -6.60 -9.85
CA ILE A 199 4.44 -5.82 -9.26
C ILE A 199 4.32 -4.40 -9.85
N TYR A 200 5.20 -4.04 -10.78
CA TYR A 200 5.20 -2.81 -11.57
C TYR A 200 5.01 -3.02 -13.10
N PRO A 201 4.11 -3.93 -13.54
CA PRO A 201 4.03 -4.28 -14.95
C PRO A 201 3.73 -3.06 -15.83
N GLU A 202 4.56 -2.90 -16.86
CA GLU A 202 4.38 -1.88 -17.88
C GLU A 202 3.11 -2.13 -18.70
N ARG A 203 2.56 -1.07 -19.27
CA ARG A 203 1.31 -1.15 -20.01
C ARG A 203 1.47 -1.68 -21.42
#